data_AF-A0A1A7YKD7-F1
#
_entry.id   AF-A0A1A7YKD7-F1
#
_cell.length_a   1.000
_cell.length_b   1.000
_cell.length_c   1.000
_cell.angle_alpha   90.00
_cell.angle_beta   90.00
_cell.angle_gamma   90.00
#
_symmetry.space_group_name_H-M   'P 1'
#
loop_
_entity.id
_entity.type
_entity.pdbx_description
1 polymer ?
#
loop_
_entity_poly.entity_id
_entity_poly.type
_entity_poly.pdbx_seq_one_letter_code
_entity_poly.pdbx_strand_id
1 'polypeptide(L)'
;VYRDLKPENILLDDHGHIRISDLGLAVHVPEGQTIKGRVGTVGYMAPEVVKNERYTFSPDWWALGCLVYEMIEGQSPFQQRKKKIKREEVERLVREVEEEYSSKFSDDAKSICKMLLAKDPTERLGCQGGGAPEVKGHPIFRSMNFKRLQAGMLQPPFVPDPQAIYCKDVLDIEQFSTVKGVELDPKDESFYSKVSTGSVPIPWQNEMIETECFTELNVFYEDGLVSPDLDWRGQPSPTPKQGLLQRLFGRQDCCGNCSDSDDEPTRL
;
A
#
# COMPACT_ATOMS: atom_id res chain seq x y z
N VAL A 1 -10.12 6.80 6.67
CA VAL A 1 -9.54 7.84 5.78
C VAL A 1 -8.04 7.58 5.67
N TYR A 2 -7.47 7.73 4.48
CA TYR A 2 -6.10 7.34 4.19
C TYR A 2 -5.07 8.44 4.51
N ARG A 3 -5.34 9.69 4.11
CA ARG A 3 -4.59 10.92 4.45
C ARG A 3 -3.18 11.08 3.88
N ASP A 4 -2.68 10.14 3.08
CA ASP A 4 -1.37 10.25 2.44
C ASP A 4 -1.33 9.70 1.00
N LEU A 5 -2.39 9.98 0.23
CA LEU A 5 -2.42 9.65 -1.19
C LEU A 5 -1.49 10.55 -1.99
N LYS A 6 -0.47 9.94 -2.59
CA LYS A 6 0.59 10.58 -3.38
C LYS A 6 1.28 9.54 -4.28
N PRO A 7 2.03 9.94 -5.32
CA PRO A 7 2.67 9.01 -6.25
C PRO A 7 3.54 7.95 -5.58
N GLU A 8 4.29 8.33 -4.54
CA GLU A 8 5.21 7.43 -3.83
C GLU A 8 4.49 6.27 -3.11
N ASN A 9 3.20 6.42 -2.83
CA ASN A 9 2.39 5.42 -2.12
C ASN A 9 1.45 4.64 -3.04
N ILE A 10 1.62 4.75 -4.36
CA ILE A 10 0.91 3.95 -5.37
C ILE A 10 1.91 3.03 -6.05
N LEU A 11 1.82 1.74 -5.74
CA LEU A 11 2.75 0.73 -6.24
C LEU A 11 2.09 -0.08 -7.35
N LEU A 12 2.89 -0.48 -8.36
CA LEU A 12 2.46 -1.37 -9.43
C LEU A 12 2.86 -2.81 -9.11
N ASP A 13 2.03 -3.77 -9.50
CA ASP A 13 2.41 -5.18 -9.60
C ASP A 13 2.96 -5.54 -10.99
N ASP A 14 3.42 -6.78 -11.14
CA ASP A 14 4.02 -7.30 -12.38
C ASP A 14 3.04 -7.31 -13.57
N HIS A 15 1.74 -7.23 -13.32
CA HIS A 15 0.71 -7.16 -14.35
C HIS A 15 0.31 -5.72 -14.70
N GLY A 16 0.89 -4.73 -14.01
CA GLY A 16 0.60 -3.30 -14.20
C GLY A 16 -0.62 -2.78 -13.44
N HIS A 17 -1.20 -3.56 -12.52
CA HIS A 17 -2.24 -3.07 -11.63
C HIS A 17 -1.65 -2.33 -10.44
N ILE A 18 -2.39 -1.36 -9.90
CA ILE A 18 -1.93 -0.54 -8.78
C ILE A 18 -2.57 -0.95 -7.45
N ARG A 19 -1.81 -0.74 -6.37
CA ARG A 19 -2.29 -0.82 -4.98
C ARG A 19 -1.80 0.38 -4.18
N ILE A 20 -2.63 0.84 -3.25
CA ILE A 20 -2.24 1.82 -2.25
C ILE A 20 -1.37 1.13 -1.20
N SER A 21 -0.24 1.74 -0.84
CA SER A 21 0.68 1.27 0.20
C SER A 21 0.75 2.26 1.39
N ASP A 22 1.65 2.03 2.34
CA ASP A 22 1.92 2.92 3.49
C ASP A 22 0.69 3.51 4.19
N LEU A 23 0.08 2.72 5.07
CA LEU A 23 -1.08 3.12 5.88
C LEU A 23 -0.69 3.83 7.19
N GLY A 24 0.56 4.28 7.36
CA GLY A 24 1.06 4.83 8.62
C GLY A 24 0.32 6.08 9.12
N LEU A 25 -0.28 6.84 8.20
CA LEU A 25 -1.13 8.00 8.51
C LEU A 25 -2.63 7.71 8.43
N ALA A 26 -3.04 6.51 8.05
CA ALA A 26 -4.45 6.17 7.97
C ALA A 26 -5.11 6.19 9.36
N VAL A 27 -6.39 6.50 9.41
CA VAL A 27 -7.16 6.46 10.66
C VAL A 27 -8.61 6.06 10.40
N HIS A 28 -9.15 5.29 11.35
CA HIS A 28 -10.57 4.94 11.38
C HIS A 28 -11.39 6.16 11.80
N VAL A 29 -12.38 6.54 10.98
CA VAL A 29 -13.35 7.58 11.31
C VAL A 29 -14.59 6.85 11.82
N PRO A 30 -14.96 6.98 13.11
CA PRO A 30 -16.17 6.36 13.61
C PRO A 30 -17.41 6.87 12.86
N GLU A 31 -18.41 6.02 12.71
CA GLU A 31 -19.65 6.35 12.03
C GLU A 31 -20.32 7.59 12.65
N GLY A 32 -20.78 8.51 11.81
CA GLY A 32 -21.40 9.78 12.24
C GLY A 32 -20.43 10.78 12.92
N GLN A 33 -19.13 10.47 13.01
CA GLN A 33 -18.15 11.34 13.64
C GLN A 33 -17.21 12.00 12.64
N THR A 34 -16.52 13.05 13.11
CA THR A 34 -15.45 13.73 12.38
C THR A 34 -14.16 13.67 13.19
N ILE A 35 -13.04 13.63 12.49
CA ILE A 35 -11.72 13.68 13.11
C ILE A 35 -11.07 15.05 12.87
N LYS A 36 -10.02 15.34 13.62
CA LYS A 36 -9.17 16.52 13.44
C LYS A 36 -7.71 16.10 13.53
N GLY A 37 -6.89 16.58 12.60
CA GLY A 37 -5.47 16.29 12.59
C GLY A 37 -4.80 16.87 11.35
N ARG A 38 -3.69 17.58 11.55
CA ARG A 38 -2.91 18.20 10.47
C ARG A 38 -1.74 17.30 10.10
N VAL A 39 -2.02 16.28 9.31
CA VAL A 39 -1.06 15.25 8.87
C VAL A 39 -1.17 15.03 7.37
N GLY A 40 -0.11 14.50 6.77
CA GLY A 40 -0.01 14.23 5.33
C GLY A 40 1.19 14.94 4.71
N THR A 41 1.43 14.65 3.43
CA THR A 41 2.52 15.24 2.65
C THR A 41 2.17 16.64 2.16
N VAL A 42 3.12 17.59 2.29
CA VAL A 42 2.96 18.97 1.80
C VAL A 42 2.67 18.95 0.29
N GLY A 43 1.69 19.73 -0.15
CA GLY A 43 1.19 19.73 -1.54
C GLY A 43 0.04 18.77 -1.81
N TYR A 44 -0.13 17.71 -1.00
CA TYR A 44 -1.26 16.77 -1.09
C TYR A 44 -2.28 16.94 0.05
N MET A 45 -1.91 17.63 1.13
CA MET A 45 -2.87 17.99 2.18
C MET A 45 -3.95 18.94 1.64
N ALA A 46 -5.21 18.56 1.85
CA ALA A 46 -6.37 19.36 1.46
C ALA A 46 -6.47 20.68 2.28
N PRO A 47 -7.18 21.71 1.77
CA PRO A 47 -7.32 23.00 2.45
C PRO A 47 -7.84 22.89 3.89
N GLU A 48 -8.84 22.05 4.13
CA GLU A 48 -9.40 21.81 5.48
C GLU A 48 -8.38 21.17 6.44
N VAL A 49 -7.46 20.34 5.93
CA VAL A 49 -6.36 19.76 6.72
C VAL A 49 -5.33 20.83 7.06
N VAL A 50 -4.94 21.66 6.08
CA VAL A 50 -3.99 22.77 6.29
C VAL A 50 -4.51 23.78 7.31
N LYS A 51 -5.82 24.09 7.24
CA LYS A 51 -6.55 24.95 8.19
C LYS A 51 -6.84 24.30 9.54
N ASN A 52 -6.51 23.02 9.70
CA ASN A 52 -6.74 22.24 10.92
C ASN A 52 -8.23 22.19 11.34
N GLU A 53 -9.10 22.06 10.33
CA GLU A 53 -10.55 21.89 10.48
C GLU A 53 -10.88 20.40 10.72
N ARG A 54 -12.15 20.13 11.03
CA ARG A 54 -12.67 18.77 11.18
C ARG A 54 -13.05 18.22 9.82
N TYR A 55 -12.77 16.95 9.58
CA TYR A 55 -13.04 16.28 8.30
C TYR A 55 -13.37 14.80 8.47
N THR A 56 -13.85 14.18 7.39
CA THR A 56 -14.07 12.73 7.27
C THR A 56 -13.17 12.15 6.17
N PHE A 57 -13.66 12.08 4.94
CA PHE A 57 -13.00 11.44 3.79
C PHE A 57 -12.60 12.45 2.69
N SER A 58 -13.02 13.72 2.84
CA SER A 58 -12.73 14.78 1.87
C SER A 58 -11.25 14.98 1.51
N PRO A 59 -10.26 14.73 2.41
CA PRO A 59 -8.86 14.87 2.05
C PRO A 59 -8.38 13.85 1.01
N ASP A 60 -8.96 12.64 1.00
CA ASP A 60 -8.55 11.59 0.05
C ASP A 60 -9.01 11.93 -1.38
N TRP A 61 -10.18 12.56 -1.53
CA TRP A 61 -10.66 13.04 -2.83
C TRP A 61 -9.84 14.22 -3.37
N TRP A 62 -9.44 15.13 -2.49
CA TRP A 62 -8.52 16.21 -2.86
C TRP A 62 -7.19 15.64 -3.35
N ALA A 63 -6.61 14.72 -2.60
CA ALA A 63 -5.33 14.11 -2.96
C ALA A 63 -5.42 13.28 -4.25
N LEU A 64 -6.59 12.68 -4.55
CA LEU A 64 -6.84 12.07 -5.86
C LEU A 64 -6.81 13.12 -6.98
N GLY A 65 -7.37 14.32 -6.74
CA GLY A 65 -7.27 15.45 -7.66
C GLY A 65 -5.83 15.87 -7.92
N CYS A 66 -5.01 15.98 -6.86
CA CYS A 66 -3.56 16.25 -6.98
C CYS A 66 -2.85 15.16 -7.79
N LEU A 67 -3.16 13.89 -7.54
CA LEU A 67 -2.55 12.75 -8.22
C LEU A 67 -2.90 12.71 -9.71
N VAL A 68 -4.18 12.89 -10.08
CA VAL A 68 -4.62 12.95 -11.48
C VAL A 68 -3.96 14.12 -12.21
N TYR A 69 -3.91 15.29 -11.56
CA TYR A 69 -3.22 16.46 -12.11
C TYR A 69 -1.75 16.12 -12.41
N GLU A 70 -1.04 15.55 -11.44
CA GLU A 70 0.39 15.29 -11.57
C GLU A 70 0.72 14.19 -12.59
N MET A 71 -0.13 13.17 -12.71
CA MET A 71 0.02 12.15 -13.76
C MET A 71 -0.05 12.76 -15.18
N ILE A 72 -0.85 13.81 -15.37
CA ILE A 72 -1.02 14.47 -16.68
C ILE A 72 0.04 15.56 -16.88
N GLU A 73 0.24 16.42 -15.89
CA GLU A 73 1.11 17.59 -16.01
C GLU A 73 2.60 17.23 -15.82
N GLY A 74 2.90 16.18 -15.04
CA GLY A 74 4.25 15.76 -14.65
C GLY A 74 4.85 16.54 -13.48
N GLN A 75 4.04 17.36 -12.80
CA GLN A 75 4.39 18.12 -11.60
C GLN A 75 3.14 18.38 -10.75
N SER A 76 3.32 18.59 -9.45
CA SER A 76 2.24 18.92 -8.52
C SER A 76 1.57 20.27 -8.86
N PRO A 77 0.24 20.42 -8.65
CA PRO A 77 -0.50 21.65 -8.93
C PRO A 77 -0.03 22.85 -8.12
N PHE A 78 0.52 22.64 -6.91
CA PHE A 78 0.93 23.71 -6.00
C PHE A 78 2.44 23.70 -5.69
N GLN A 79 3.20 22.77 -6.28
CA GLN A 79 4.64 22.65 -6.07
C GLN A 79 5.35 22.26 -7.37
N GLN A 80 5.98 23.26 -8.01
CA GLN A 80 6.76 23.01 -9.23
C GLN A 80 8.03 22.20 -8.94
N ARG A 81 8.33 21.25 -9.83
CA ARG A 81 9.53 20.41 -9.74
C ARG A 81 10.79 21.28 -9.77
N LYS A 82 11.75 21.00 -8.89
CA LYS A 82 13.06 21.70 -8.75
C LYS A 82 13.02 23.12 -8.15
N LYS A 83 11.85 23.70 -7.85
CA LYS A 83 11.78 24.95 -7.07
C LYS A 83 11.68 24.62 -5.58
N LYS A 84 12.67 25.05 -4.80
CA LYS A 84 12.59 25.00 -3.34
C LYS A 84 11.65 26.09 -2.85
N ILE A 85 10.36 25.77 -2.79
CA ILE A 85 9.32 26.63 -2.22
C ILE A 85 9.21 26.29 -0.73
N LYS A 86 9.08 27.31 0.13
CA LYS A 86 8.87 27.09 1.57
C LYS A 86 7.51 26.43 1.81
N ARG A 87 7.42 25.61 2.84
CA ARG A 87 6.19 24.90 3.22
C ARG A 87 5.00 25.86 3.37
N GLU A 88 5.21 27.00 4.03
CA GLU A 88 4.16 27.99 4.31
C GLU A 88 3.59 28.58 3.02
N GLU A 89 4.42 28.73 1.98
CA GLU A 89 3.97 29.24 0.69
C GLU A 89 3.16 28.19 -0.07
N VAL A 90 3.58 26.92 -0.08
CA VAL A 90 2.77 25.84 -0.66
C VAL A 90 1.41 25.75 0.04
N GLU A 91 1.39 25.86 1.37
CA GLU A 91 0.15 25.87 2.16
C GLU A 91 -0.73 27.11 1.88
N ARG A 92 -0.14 28.25 1.52
CA ARG A 92 -0.88 29.43 1.06
C ARG A 92 -1.49 29.18 -0.33
N LEU A 93 -0.71 28.66 -1.28
CA LEU A 93 -1.18 28.32 -2.63
C LEU A 93 -2.36 27.34 -2.59
N VAL A 94 -2.26 26.26 -1.81
CA VAL A 94 -3.35 25.30 -1.60
C VAL A 94 -4.64 25.98 -1.12
N ARG A 95 -4.54 26.98 -0.24
CA ARG A 95 -5.71 27.68 0.33
C ARG A 95 -6.31 28.75 -0.59
N GLU A 96 -5.51 29.41 -1.41
CA GLU A 96 -5.90 30.69 -2.03
C GLU A 96 -5.86 30.68 -3.55
N VAL A 97 -5.00 29.86 -4.16
CA VAL A 97 -4.71 29.93 -5.60
C VAL A 97 -5.35 28.76 -6.32
N GLU A 98 -6.10 29.04 -7.38
CA GLU A 98 -6.59 28.00 -8.29
C GLU A 98 -5.44 27.41 -9.10
N GLU A 99 -5.51 26.11 -9.37
CA GLU A 99 -4.54 25.42 -10.19
C GLU A 99 -4.64 25.82 -11.68
N GLU A 100 -3.49 25.87 -12.35
CA GLU A 100 -3.38 26.20 -13.77
C GLU A 100 -3.33 24.91 -14.60
N TYR A 101 -3.92 24.90 -15.79
CA TYR A 101 -3.95 23.72 -16.64
C TYR A 101 -3.26 23.99 -17.98
N SER A 102 -2.26 23.18 -18.33
CA SER A 102 -1.60 23.27 -19.63
C SER A 102 -2.45 22.64 -20.74
N SER A 103 -1.97 22.68 -21.98
CA SER A 103 -2.59 22.03 -23.13
C SER A 103 -2.57 20.50 -23.08
N LYS A 104 -1.94 19.87 -22.07
CA LYS A 104 -1.95 18.42 -21.87
C LYS A 104 -3.30 17.90 -21.37
N PHE A 105 -4.13 18.75 -20.79
CA PHE A 105 -5.43 18.37 -20.25
C PHE A 105 -6.51 18.42 -21.33
N SER A 106 -7.24 17.32 -21.48
CA SER A 106 -8.54 17.34 -22.15
C SER A 106 -9.57 18.08 -21.31
N ASP A 107 -10.71 18.45 -21.92
CA ASP A 107 -11.80 19.12 -21.20
C ASP A 107 -12.31 18.27 -20.02
N ASP A 108 -12.48 16.96 -20.22
CA ASP A 108 -12.86 16.02 -19.16
C ASP A 108 -11.81 15.91 -18.05
N ALA A 109 -10.52 15.90 -18.41
CA ALA A 109 -9.43 15.81 -17.44
C ALA A 109 -9.36 17.08 -16.58
N LYS A 110 -9.48 18.25 -17.20
CA LYS A 110 -9.56 19.53 -16.51
C LYS A 110 -10.80 19.59 -15.62
N SER A 111 -11.95 19.13 -16.12
CA SER A 111 -13.21 19.08 -15.37
C SER A 111 -13.08 18.26 -14.09
N ILE A 112 -12.61 17.00 -14.17
CA ILE A 112 -12.52 16.16 -12.97
C ILE A 112 -11.51 16.71 -11.97
N CYS A 113 -10.37 17.22 -12.43
CA CYS A 113 -9.38 17.83 -11.55
C CYS A 113 -9.97 19.03 -10.81
N LYS A 114 -10.66 19.95 -11.50
CA LYS A 114 -11.32 21.11 -10.87
C LYS A 114 -12.35 20.68 -9.82
N MET A 115 -13.15 19.66 -10.12
CA MET A 115 -14.18 19.17 -9.20
C MET A 115 -13.59 18.46 -7.97
N LEU A 116 -12.48 17.74 -8.11
CA LEU A 116 -11.75 17.11 -6.99
C LEU A 116 -10.91 18.12 -6.19
N LEU A 117 -10.39 19.16 -6.85
CA LEU A 117 -9.58 20.24 -6.26
C LEU A 117 -10.44 21.44 -5.82
N ALA A 118 -11.76 21.26 -5.68
CA ALA A 118 -12.61 22.25 -5.04
C ALA A 118 -12.14 22.50 -3.60
N LYS A 119 -11.87 23.77 -3.27
CA LYS A 119 -11.30 24.15 -1.97
C LYS A 119 -12.30 23.98 -0.84
N ASP A 120 -13.58 24.22 -1.11
CA ASP A 120 -14.66 23.88 -0.19
C ASP A 120 -14.93 22.36 -0.26
N PRO A 121 -14.75 21.61 0.85
CA PRO A 121 -15.02 20.17 0.85
C PRO A 121 -16.49 19.83 0.57
N THR A 122 -17.45 20.74 0.79
CA THR A 122 -18.88 20.50 0.52
C THR A 122 -19.23 20.55 -0.97
N GLU A 123 -18.44 21.27 -1.76
CA GLU A 123 -18.59 21.34 -3.22
C GLU A 123 -17.74 20.29 -3.95
N ARG A 124 -16.78 19.67 -3.25
CA ARG A 124 -15.82 18.71 -3.79
C ARG A 124 -16.50 17.42 -4.25
N LEU A 125 -16.13 16.95 -5.44
CA LEU A 125 -16.61 15.68 -5.98
C LEU A 125 -16.22 14.51 -5.07
N GLY A 126 -17.19 13.65 -4.76
CA GLY A 126 -17.04 12.57 -3.79
C GLY A 126 -17.45 12.94 -2.36
N CYS A 127 -17.79 14.21 -2.11
CA CYS A 127 -18.22 14.70 -0.79
C CYS A 127 -19.71 15.13 -0.75
N GLN A 128 -20.45 15.03 -1.86
CA GLN A 128 -21.82 15.55 -1.98
C GLN A 128 -22.90 14.55 -1.49
N GLY A 129 -22.49 13.49 -0.79
CA GLY A 129 -23.35 12.49 -0.16
C GLY A 129 -23.40 11.13 -0.86
N GLY A 130 -22.97 11.05 -2.12
CA GLY A 130 -22.88 9.83 -2.92
C GLY A 130 -21.50 9.17 -2.91
N GLY A 131 -20.43 9.88 -2.55
CA GLY A 131 -19.08 9.29 -2.41
C GLY A 131 -18.48 8.84 -3.74
N ALA A 132 -17.84 7.66 -3.75
CA ALA A 132 -17.21 7.11 -4.95
C ALA A 132 -18.13 7.00 -6.19
N PRO A 133 -19.44 6.64 -6.07
CA PRO A 133 -20.39 6.74 -7.17
C PRO A 133 -20.39 8.07 -7.95
N GLU A 134 -20.25 9.21 -7.27
CA GLU A 134 -20.18 10.52 -7.94
C GLU A 134 -18.96 10.61 -8.85
N VAL A 135 -17.79 10.22 -8.32
CA VAL A 135 -16.52 10.24 -9.05
C VAL A 135 -16.55 9.27 -10.23
N LYS A 136 -17.09 8.05 -10.03
CA LYS A 136 -17.25 7.04 -11.08
C LYS A 136 -18.20 7.48 -12.19
N GLY A 137 -19.16 8.36 -11.88
CA GLY A 137 -20.11 8.93 -12.84
C GLY A 137 -19.52 10.04 -13.72
N HIS A 138 -18.31 10.51 -13.44
CA HIS A 138 -17.69 11.60 -14.22
C HIS A 138 -17.41 11.15 -15.69
N PRO A 139 -17.66 12.01 -16.71
CA PRO A 139 -17.48 11.67 -18.13
C PRO A 139 -16.11 11.16 -18.55
N ILE A 140 -15.05 11.48 -17.79
CA ILE A 140 -13.70 10.93 -18.01
C ILE A 140 -13.68 9.40 -17.96
N PHE A 141 -14.57 8.78 -17.18
CA PHE A 141 -14.67 7.33 -17.02
C PHE A 141 -15.77 6.72 -17.90
N ARG A 142 -16.27 7.43 -18.93
CA ARG A 142 -17.37 6.95 -19.80
C ARG A 142 -17.12 5.58 -20.44
N SER A 143 -15.86 5.24 -20.73
CA SER A 143 -15.46 3.97 -21.34
C SER A 143 -15.07 2.90 -20.29
N MET A 144 -15.12 3.24 -19.00
CA MET A 144 -14.66 2.38 -17.92
C MET A 144 -15.79 1.53 -17.37
N ASN A 145 -15.67 0.20 -17.47
CA ASN A 145 -16.54 -0.72 -16.75
C ASN A 145 -15.97 -0.99 -15.35
N PHE A 146 -16.45 -0.26 -14.35
CA PHE A 146 -15.96 -0.38 -12.97
C PHE A 146 -16.18 -1.75 -12.32
N LYS A 147 -17.19 -2.53 -12.76
CA LYS A 147 -17.40 -3.89 -12.25
C LYS A 147 -16.33 -4.85 -12.77
N ARG A 148 -15.97 -4.74 -14.06
CA ARG A 148 -14.85 -5.49 -14.64
C ARG A 148 -13.51 -5.04 -14.07
N LEU A 149 -13.32 -3.74 -13.86
CA LEU A 149 -12.11 -3.21 -13.21
C LEU A 149 -11.92 -3.80 -11.81
N GLN A 150 -12.98 -3.79 -10.99
CA GLN A 150 -12.94 -4.34 -9.62
C GLN A 150 -12.62 -5.84 -9.60
N ALA A 151 -13.03 -6.57 -10.63
CA ALA A 151 -12.74 -8.00 -10.79
C ALA A 151 -11.37 -8.29 -11.44
N GLY A 152 -10.53 -7.28 -11.70
CA GLY A 152 -9.23 -7.46 -12.35
C GLY A 152 -9.31 -7.91 -13.81
N MET A 153 -10.43 -7.69 -14.49
CA MET A 153 -10.67 -8.19 -15.85
C MET A 153 -10.25 -7.22 -16.97
N LEU A 154 -9.88 -5.99 -16.62
CA LEU A 154 -9.43 -5.00 -17.59
C LEU A 154 -7.91 -5.01 -17.65
N GLN A 155 -7.36 -5.16 -18.85
CA GLN A 155 -5.92 -5.13 -19.07
C GLN A 155 -5.37 -3.71 -18.81
N PRO A 156 -4.32 -3.55 -17.98
CA PRO A 156 -3.66 -2.28 -17.80
C PRO A 156 -3.03 -1.76 -19.11
N PRO A 157 -3.01 -0.43 -19.33
CA PRO A 157 -2.41 0.14 -20.54
C PRO A 157 -0.88 0.12 -20.54
N PHE A 158 -0.26 -0.17 -19.39
CA PHE A 158 1.18 -0.33 -19.21
C PHE A 158 1.43 -1.57 -18.35
N VAL A 159 2.34 -2.42 -18.80
CA VAL A 159 2.81 -3.59 -18.07
C VAL A 159 4.32 -3.42 -17.86
N PRO A 160 4.84 -3.50 -16.63
CA PRO A 160 6.27 -3.41 -16.36
C PRO A 160 7.09 -4.48 -17.07
N ASP A 161 8.32 -4.17 -17.45
CA ASP A 161 9.26 -5.17 -17.96
C ASP A 161 9.79 -6.03 -16.79
N PRO A 162 9.59 -7.36 -16.80
CA PRO A 162 10.06 -8.23 -15.72
C PRO A 162 11.60 -8.27 -15.58
N GLN A 163 12.35 -7.78 -16.57
CA GLN A 163 13.81 -7.66 -16.49
C GLN A 163 14.29 -6.30 -15.96
N ALA A 164 13.38 -5.33 -15.79
CA ALA A 164 13.72 -4.00 -15.34
C ALA A 164 13.47 -3.81 -13.83
N ILE A 165 14.35 -3.07 -13.17
CA ILE A 165 14.20 -2.67 -11.76
C ILE A 165 13.75 -1.20 -11.72
N TYR A 166 12.51 -0.97 -11.29
CA TYR A 166 11.89 0.37 -11.24
C TYR A 166 12.12 1.09 -9.90
N CYS A 167 13.37 1.17 -9.45
CA CYS A 167 13.75 1.95 -8.28
C CYS A 167 15.13 2.61 -8.47
N LYS A 168 15.54 3.46 -7.51
CA LYS A 168 16.89 4.03 -7.51
C LYS A 168 17.92 2.97 -7.12
N ASP A 169 19.16 3.15 -7.57
CA ASP A 169 20.29 2.33 -7.12
C ASP A 169 20.45 2.44 -5.59
N VAL A 170 20.88 1.36 -4.95
CA VAL A 170 21.13 1.32 -3.50
C VAL A 170 22.12 2.41 -3.08
N LEU A 171 23.10 2.71 -3.93
CA LEU A 171 24.09 3.76 -3.66
C LEU A 171 23.50 5.18 -3.71
N ASP A 172 22.35 5.38 -4.38
CA ASP A 172 21.65 6.66 -4.49
C ASP A 172 20.58 6.85 -3.40
N ILE A 173 20.38 5.85 -2.54
CA ILE A 173 19.46 5.93 -1.41
C ILE A 173 20.20 6.56 -0.23
N GLU A 174 19.74 7.73 0.21
CA GLU A 174 20.31 8.42 1.36
C GLU A 174 20.18 7.55 2.64
N GLN A 175 21.31 7.20 3.24
CA GLN A 175 21.33 6.52 4.53
C GLN A 175 21.21 7.55 5.65
N PHE A 176 20.24 7.35 6.54
CA PHE A 176 20.17 8.12 7.78
C PHE A 176 21.27 7.67 8.74
N SER A 177 21.94 8.63 9.39
CA SER A 177 22.91 8.35 10.44
C SER A 177 22.27 7.53 11.56
N THR A 178 22.94 6.45 11.98
CA THR A 178 22.51 5.67 13.14
C THR A 178 22.50 6.54 14.39
N VAL A 179 21.34 6.66 15.03
CA VAL A 179 21.22 7.36 16.32
C VAL A 179 21.81 6.47 17.41
N LYS A 180 22.81 6.97 18.14
CA LYS A 180 23.43 6.27 19.29
C LYS A 180 22.75 6.69 20.60
N GLY A 181 22.79 5.81 21.60
CA GLY A 181 22.30 6.10 22.96
C GLY A 181 20.79 5.87 23.15
N VAL A 182 20.15 5.10 22.26
CA VAL A 182 18.80 4.58 22.50
C VAL A 182 18.93 3.21 23.15
N GLU A 183 18.45 3.09 24.38
CA GLU A 183 18.37 1.84 25.13
C GLU A 183 16.90 1.41 25.20
N LEU A 184 16.62 0.15 24.88
CA LEU A 184 15.27 -0.41 24.94
C LEU A 184 14.91 -0.70 26.40
N ASP A 185 13.68 -0.38 26.79
CA ASP A 185 13.14 -0.65 28.12
C ASP A 185 12.02 -1.72 28.09
N PRO A 186 11.59 -2.26 29.24
CA PRO A 186 10.56 -3.30 29.28
C PRO A 186 9.19 -2.90 28.69
N LYS A 187 8.89 -1.61 28.54
CA LYS A 187 7.66 -1.15 27.85
C LYS A 187 7.74 -1.40 26.35
N ASP A 188 8.94 -1.38 25.77
CA ASP A 188 9.15 -1.70 24.36
C ASP A 188 8.79 -3.16 24.08
N GLU A 189 9.10 -4.09 24.99
CA GLU A 189 8.70 -5.50 24.88
C GLU A 189 7.16 -5.67 24.82
N SER A 190 6.43 -4.90 25.62
CA SER A 190 4.96 -4.90 25.59
C SER A 190 4.42 -4.37 24.26
N PHE A 191 5.12 -3.44 23.62
CA PHE A 191 4.76 -2.97 22.28
C PHE A 191 5.07 -4.02 21.21
N TYR A 192 6.28 -4.61 21.22
CA TYR A 192 6.69 -5.61 20.23
C TYR A 192 5.80 -6.86 20.24
N SER A 193 5.38 -7.31 21.41
CA SER A 193 4.43 -8.43 21.55
C SER A 193 3.05 -8.13 20.96
N LYS A 194 2.60 -6.86 20.97
CA LYS A 194 1.34 -6.45 20.34
C LYS A 194 1.42 -6.38 18.82
N VAL A 195 2.57 -5.98 18.27
CA VAL A 195 2.77 -5.84 16.82
C VAL A 195 3.06 -7.20 16.16
N SER A 196 3.73 -8.11 16.86
CA SER A 196 4.17 -9.40 16.33
C SER A 196 3.09 -10.48 16.41
N THR A 197 2.00 -10.33 15.65
CA THR A 197 0.84 -11.23 15.70
C THR A 197 1.02 -12.56 14.95
N GLY A 198 2.13 -12.73 14.22
CA GLY A 198 2.36 -13.91 13.37
C GLY A 198 1.59 -13.84 12.04
N SER A 199 1.12 -14.99 11.56
CA SER A 199 0.40 -15.09 10.28
C SER A 199 -0.99 -14.45 10.34
N VAL A 200 -1.37 -13.77 9.25
CA VAL A 200 -2.72 -13.21 9.10
C VAL A 200 -3.59 -14.24 8.36
N PRO A 201 -4.77 -14.62 8.89
CA PRO A 201 -5.50 -15.80 8.40
C PRO A 201 -5.82 -15.83 6.91
N ILE A 202 -6.39 -14.74 6.36
CA ILE A 202 -6.85 -14.73 4.96
C ILE A 202 -5.65 -14.77 3.98
N PRO A 203 -4.64 -13.87 4.06
CA PRO A 203 -3.48 -13.96 3.17
C PRO A 203 -2.74 -15.29 3.28
N TRP A 204 -2.60 -15.84 4.49
CA TRP A 204 -1.91 -17.11 4.71
C TRP A 204 -2.66 -18.29 4.08
N GLN A 205 -4.00 -18.33 4.19
CA GLN A 205 -4.80 -19.36 3.52
C GLN A 205 -4.72 -19.23 1.99
N ASN A 206 -4.74 -18.01 1.46
CA ASN A 206 -4.56 -17.78 0.02
C ASN A 206 -3.19 -18.26 -0.44
N GLU A 207 -2.11 -17.98 0.31
CA GLU A 207 -0.77 -18.48 0.02
C GLU A 207 -0.75 -20.02 -0.05
N MET A 208 -1.39 -20.70 0.91
CA MET A 208 -1.48 -22.17 0.89
C MET A 208 -2.21 -22.70 -0.35
N ILE A 209 -3.22 -21.98 -0.86
CA ILE A 209 -3.97 -22.36 -2.06
C ILE A 209 -3.15 -22.06 -3.33
N GLU A 210 -2.59 -20.85 -3.43
CA GLU A 210 -1.84 -20.35 -4.60
C GLU A 210 -0.53 -21.11 -4.82
N THR A 211 0.11 -21.58 -3.75
CA THR A 211 1.31 -22.42 -3.81
C THR A 211 1.00 -23.92 -3.95
N GLU A 212 -0.28 -24.28 -4.17
CA GLU A 212 -0.80 -25.65 -4.29
C GLU A 212 -0.63 -26.53 -3.04
N CYS A 213 -0.05 -26.01 -1.94
CA CYS A 213 0.14 -26.73 -0.68
C CYS A 213 -1.16 -27.29 -0.11
N PHE A 214 -2.26 -26.52 -0.17
CA PHE A 214 -3.56 -26.98 0.30
C PHE A 214 -4.05 -28.18 -0.50
N THR A 215 -3.93 -28.16 -1.82
CA THR A 215 -4.33 -29.28 -2.69
C THR A 215 -3.49 -30.53 -2.42
N GLU A 216 -2.18 -30.37 -2.20
CA GLU A 216 -1.28 -31.49 -1.91
C GLU A 216 -1.53 -32.12 -0.52
N LEU A 217 -1.80 -31.29 0.49
CA LEU A 217 -1.92 -31.74 1.89
C LEU A 217 -3.34 -32.14 2.30
N ASN A 218 -4.37 -31.50 1.74
CA ASN A 218 -5.77 -31.69 2.15
C ASN A 218 -6.40 -32.89 1.42
N VAL A 219 -5.84 -34.08 1.64
CA VAL A 219 -6.27 -35.33 1.03
C VAL A 219 -7.08 -36.19 2.00
N PHE A 220 -8.16 -36.80 1.51
CA PHE A 220 -9.00 -37.73 2.25
C PHE A 220 -9.07 -39.07 1.50
N TYR A 221 -9.25 -40.18 2.22
CA TYR A 221 -9.42 -41.49 1.60
C TYR A 221 -10.85 -41.62 1.05
N GLU A 222 -10.99 -42.00 -0.23
CA GLU A 222 -12.28 -42.15 -0.92
C GLU A 222 -13.16 -43.26 -0.31
N ASP A 223 -12.54 -44.22 0.39
CA ASP A 223 -13.19 -45.43 0.92
C ASP A 223 -13.94 -45.21 2.24
N GLY A 224 -14.13 -43.95 2.68
CA GLY A 224 -14.74 -43.62 3.97
C GLY A 224 -13.84 -43.87 5.18
N LEU A 225 -12.55 -44.15 4.95
CA LEU A 225 -11.55 -44.29 5.98
C LEU A 225 -11.12 -42.91 6.49
N VAL A 226 -11.16 -42.73 7.81
CA VAL A 226 -10.67 -41.53 8.48
C VAL A 226 -9.16 -41.44 8.31
N SER A 227 -8.64 -40.27 7.95
CA SER A 227 -7.20 -40.09 7.82
C SER A 227 -6.50 -40.30 9.18
N PRO A 228 -5.27 -40.85 9.22
CA PRO A 228 -4.58 -41.15 10.48
C PRO A 228 -4.45 -39.97 11.44
N ASP A 229 -4.30 -38.74 10.93
CA ASP A 229 -4.28 -37.50 11.71
C ASP A 229 -5.64 -37.14 12.35
N LEU A 230 -6.74 -37.68 11.80
CA LEU A 230 -8.11 -37.54 12.32
C LEU A 230 -8.59 -38.80 13.07
N ASP A 231 -7.79 -39.87 13.10
CA ASP A 231 -8.14 -41.12 13.79
C ASP A 231 -7.87 -41.01 15.30
N TRP A 232 -8.93 -41.12 16.10
CA TRP A 232 -8.89 -41.10 17.56
C TRP A 232 -7.97 -42.17 18.17
N ARG A 233 -7.64 -43.22 17.41
CA ARG A 233 -6.71 -44.28 17.81
C ARG A 233 -5.25 -43.83 17.81
N GLY A 234 -4.95 -42.62 17.34
CA GLY A 234 -3.62 -42.01 17.42
C GLY A 234 -2.56 -42.72 16.57
N GLN A 235 -2.96 -43.29 15.43
CA GLN A 235 -1.97 -43.87 14.51
C GLN A 235 -1.11 -42.77 13.90
N PRO A 236 0.22 -42.98 13.77
CA PRO A 236 1.10 -41.97 13.20
C PRO A 236 0.69 -41.67 11.76
N SER A 237 0.58 -40.39 11.42
CA SER A 237 0.29 -39.96 10.06
C SER A 237 1.41 -40.43 9.12
N PRO A 238 1.06 -41.01 7.94
CA PRO A 238 2.07 -41.29 6.93
C PRO A 238 2.78 -39.99 6.57
N THR A 239 4.09 -40.07 6.36
CA THR A 239 4.89 -38.91 5.94
C THR A 239 4.27 -38.33 4.67
N PRO A 240 4.10 -36.99 4.57
CA PRO A 240 3.61 -36.36 3.36
C PRO A 240 4.39 -36.87 2.15
N LYS A 241 3.69 -37.16 1.04
CA LYS A 241 4.37 -37.55 -0.21
C LYS A 241 5.41 -36.46 -0.54
N GLN A 242 6.61 -36.88 -0.91
CA GLN A 242 7.71 -35.96 -1.25
C GLN A 242 7.26 -35.06 -2.42
N GLY A 243 6.84 -33.84 -2.09
CA GLY A 243 6.29 -32.83 -2.99
C GLY A 243 6.88 -31.45 -2.74
N LEU A 244 6.23 -30.40 -3.23
CA LEU A 244 6.74 -29.03 -3.29
C LEU A 244 7.24 -28.49 -1.94
N LEU A 245 6.67 -28.95 -0.82
CA LEU A 245 7.08 -28.60 0.55
C LEU A 245 8.55 -28.89 0.85
N GLN A 246 9.12 -29.97 0.29
CA GLN A 246 10.55 -30.27 0.47
C GLN A 246 11.45 -29.41 -0.45
N ARG A 247 10.91 -28.84 -1.54
CA ARG A 247 11.60 -27.83 -2.36
C ARG A 247 11.57 -26.43 -1.74
N LEU A 248 10.48 -26.07 -1.07
CA LEU A 248 10.31 -24.77 -0.44
C LEU A 248 10.96 -24.69 0.95
N PHE A 249 10.97 -25.79 1.71
CA PHE A 249 11.46 -25.83 3.10
C PHE A 249 12.58 -26.83 3.36
N GLY A 250 13.02 -27.58 2.36
CA GLY A 250 14.21 -28.42 2.48
C GLY A 250 15.44 -27.56 2.59
N ARG A 251 16.03 -27.49 3.79
CA ARG A 251 17.41 -27.00 3.95
C ARG A 251 18.29 -27.77 2.99
N GLN A 252 18.85 -27.07 2.02
CA GLN A 252 20.04 -27.53 1.34
C GLN A 252 21.15 -27.45 2.39
N ASP A 253 21.43 -28.56 3.06
CA ASP A 253 22.58 -28.73 3.94
C ASP A 253 23.85 -28.62 3.08
N CYS A 254 24.21 -27.39 2.70
CA CYS A 254 25.52 -27.02 2.22
C CYS A 254 26.42 -26.73 3.44
N CYS A 255 26.64 -27.74 4.28
CA CYS A 255 27.75 -27.73 5.24
C CYS A 255 28.64 -28.93 4.93
N GLY A 256 29.56 -28.72 3.99
CA GLY A 256 30.77 -29.52 3.91
C GLY A 256 31.57 -29.36 5.20
N ASN A 257 32.15 -30.47 5.66
CA ASN A 257 33.19 -30.61 6.66
C ASN A 257 33.76 -29.31 7.23
N CYS A 258 33.34 -28.94 8.45
CA CYS A 258 34.20 -28.24 9.38
C CYS A 258 34.24 -29.09 10.66
N SER A 259 35.34 -29.83 10.78
CA SER A 259 35.76 -30.51 12.00
C SER A 259 35.90 -29.51 13.14
N ASP A 260 35.44 -29.92 14.32
CA ASP A 260 35.78 -29.31 15.61
C ASP A 260 37.29 -29.06 15.71
N SER A 261 37.65 -27.81 15.98
CA SER A 261 38.87 -27.49 16.69
C SER A 261 38.63 -26.25 17.52
N ASP A 262 38.48 -26.50 18.83
CA ASP A 262 38.68 -25.53 19.90
C ASP A 262 39.94 -24.70 19.63
N ASP A 263 39.82 -23.37 19.66
CA ASP A 263 40.82 -22.43 20.19
C ASP A 263 40.29 -20.98 20.10
N GLU A 264 39.85 -20.45 21.24
CA GLU A 264 40.09 -19.03 21.57
C GLU A 264 41.55 -18.89 22.04
N PRO A 265 42.23 -17.71 21.99
CA PRO A 265 41.65 -16.39 22.28
C PRO A 265 42.26 -15.15 21.56
N THR A 266 41.61 -13.99 21.81
CA THR A 266 42.15 -12.61 21.95
C THR A 266 42.51 -11.71 20.74
N ARG A 267 41.90 -10.49 20.80
CA ARG A 267 42.37 -9.14 20.41
C ARG A 267 42.58 -8.88 18.90
N LEU A 268 41.97 -7.87 18.30
CA LEU A 268 42.05 -6.41 18.55
C LEU A 268 40.78 -5.70 18.09
#